data_AF-A0A2E6I7H5-F1
#
_entry.id   AF-A0A2E6I7H5-F1
#
_cell.length_a   1.000
_cell.length_b   1.000
_cell.length_c   1.000
_cell.angle_alpha   90.00
_cell.angle_beta   90.00
_cell.angle_gamma   90.00
#
_symmetry.space_group_name_H-M   'P 1'
#
loop_
_entity.id
_entity.type
_entity.pdbx_description
1 polymer ?
#
loop_
_entity_poly.entity_id
_entity_poly.type
_entity_poly.pdbx_seq_one_letter_code
_entity_poly.pdbx_strand_id
1 'polypeptide(L)'
;MEAREYPTYQVIGVSGNLAIATLDHGDWVPFVNSQLSEENKEWYSTPAMKAIHNITGRGYFPRGITLENGEGALIVIDGTHANDEKLLAHEYGHAIGYGHTNYPTTMNPVTNMRLYDAEGLIPRFRKQFPELAKSIRENKPIQIPTVFLTGALLFFFLRG
;
A
#
# COMPACT_ATOMS: atom_id res chain seq x y z
N MET A 1 -0.68 -15.97 -3.53
CA MET A 1 -0.81 -15.22 -4.78
C MET A 1 -0.17 -13.87 -4.54
N GLU A 2 0.89 -13.56 -5.26
CA GLU A 2 1.60 -12.29 -5.14
C GLU A 2 0.92 -11.21 -6.00
N ALA A 3 1.06 -9.94 -5.63
CA ALA A 3 0.46 -8.82 -6.38
C ALA A 3 0.86 -8.77 -7.86
N ARG A 4 2.04 -9.33 -8.20
CA ARG A 4 2.60 -9.36 -9.57
C ARG A 4 1.88 -10.32 -10.52
N GLU A 5 1.05 -11.21 -9.98
CA GLU A 5 0.26 -12.15 -10.78
C GLU A 5 -0.96 -11.46 -11.44
N TYR A 6 -1.26 -10.21 -11.07
CA TYR A 6 -2.39 -9.45 -11.60
C TYR A 6 -1.99 -8.63 -12.85
N PRO A 7 -2.80 -8.64 -13.94
CA PRO A 7 -2.49 -7.93 -15.18
C PRO A 7 -2.34 -6.41 -15.03
N THR A 8 -3.01 -5.81 -14.05
CA THR A 8 -3.03 -4.36 -13.83
C THR A 8 -1.98 -3.88 -12.82
N TYR A 9 -1.08 -4.78 -12.40
CA TYR A 9 0.01 -4.46 -11.50
C TYR A 9 1.01 -3.49 -12.14
N GLN A 10 1.27 -2.38 -11.45
CA GLN A 10 2.19 -1.35 -11.94
C GLN A 10 3.06 -0.80 -10.82
N VAL A 11 4.39 -0.87 -10.95
CA VAL A 11 5.31 -0.24 -10.01
C VAL A 11 5.38 1.26 -10.26
N ILE A 12 5.18 2.04 -9.21
CA ILE A 12 5.12 3.51 -9.24
C ILE A 12 6.23 4.19 -8.42
N GLY A 13 6.96 3.44 -7.59
CA GLY A 13 8.11 3.95 -6.84
C GLY A 13 9.01 2.83 -6.36
N VAL A 14 10.32 3.06 -6.39
CA VAL A 14 11.33 2.13 -5.85
C VAL A 14 12.37 2.94 -5.11
N SER A 15 12.74 2.50 -3.90
CA SER A 15 13.78 3.15 -3.10
C SER A 15 14.43 2.15 -2.15
N GLY A 16 15.67 1.77 -2.45
CA GLY A 16 16.37 0.70 -1.75
C GLY A 16 15.64 -0.64 -1.92
N ASN A 17 15.30 -1.27 -0.79
CA ASN A 17 14.55 -2.53 -0.71
C ASN A 17 13.02 -2.34 -0.61
N LEU A 18 12.53 -1.11 -0.81
CA LEU A 18 11.10 -0.80 -0.79
C LEU A 18 10.60 -0.52 -2.20
N ALA A 19 9.45 -1.09 -2.55
CA ALA A 19 8.73 -0.80 -3.78
C ALA A 19 7.29 -0.43 -3.48
N ILE A 20 6.73 0.47 -4.29
CA ILE A 20 5.32 0.86 -4.26
C ILE A 20 4.73 0.54 -5.62
N ALA A 21 3.60 -0.15 -5.62
CA ALA A 21 2.86 -0.52 -6.80
C ALA A 21 1.37 -0.19 -6.66
N THR A 22 0.70 -0.10 -7.79
CA THR A 22 -0.76 0.03 -7.90
C THR A 22 -1.36 -1.20 -8.56
N LEU A 23 -2.61 -1.49 -8.21
CA LEU A 23 -3.48 -2.43 -8.90
C LEU A 23 -4.78 -1.72 -9.28
N ASP A 24 -5.34 -2.00 -10.44
CA ASP A 24 -6.65 -1.45 -10.79
C ASP A 24 -7.72 -1.97 -9.83
N HIS A 25 -8.77 -1.18 -9.62
CA HIS A 25 -9.81 -1.48 -8.65
C HIS A 25 -10.50 -2.84 -8.88
N GLY A 26 -10.59 -3.30 -10.14
CA GLY A 26 -11.15 -4.61 -10.49
C GLY A 26 -10.32 -5.78 -9.96
N ASP A 27 -9.00 -5.63 -9.91
CA ASP A 27 -8.05 -6.63 -9.40
C ASP A 27 -7.81 -6.48 -7.89
N TRP A 28 -8.08 -5.29 -7.34
CA TRP A 28 -7.85 -4.96 -5.93
C TRP A 28 -8.64 -5.84 -4.95
N VAL A 29 -9.94 -6.04 -5.18
CA VAL A 29 -10.79 -6.80 -4.25
C VAL A 29 -10.36 -8.28 -4.17
N PRO A 30 -10.15 -9.00 -5.29
CA PRO A 30 -9.56 -10.33 -5.26
C PRO A 30 -8.19 -10.37 -4.58
N PHE A 31 -7.32 -9.39 -4.85
CA PHE A 31 -6.00 -9.29 -4.25
C PHE A 31 -6.08 -9.22 -2.72
N VAL A 32 -6.81 -8.24 -2.18
CA VAL A 32 -7.00 -8.07 -0.73
C VAL A 32 -7.54 -9.35 -0.09
N ASN A 33 -8.53 -10.00 -0.71
CA ASN A 33 -9.12 -11.22 -0.18
C ASN A 33 -8.11 -12.39 -0.13
N SER A 34 -7.14 -12.43 -1.05
CA SER A 34 -6.07 -13.44 -1.06
C SER A 34 -5.00 -13.20 0.01
N GLN A 35 -4.77 -11.95 0.43
CA GLN A 35 -3.75 -11.60 1.42
C GLN A 35 -4.25 -11.72 2.87
N LEU A 36 -5.54 -11.48 3.11
CA LEU A 36 -6.11 -11.50 4.45
C LEU A 36 -6.36 -12.94 4.92
N SER A 37 -5.35 -13.61 5.47
CA SER A 37 -5.51 -14.88 6.19
C SER A 37 -6.25 -14.68 7.52
N GLU A 38 -6.89 -15.75 8.04
CA GLU A 38 -7.75 -15.66 9.22
C GLU A 38 -7.02 -15.30 10.53
N GLU A 39 -5.70 -15.47 10.59
CA GLU A 39 -4.91 -15.46 11.83
C GLU A 39 -4.46 -14.07 12.29
N ASN A 40 -4.50 -13.04 11.42
CA ASN A 40 -4.00 -11.68 11.73
C ASN A 40 -5.10 -10.61 11.81
N LYS A 41 -6.31 -10.97 12.27
CA LYS A 41 -7.46 -10.06 12.14
C LYS A 41 -7.41 -8.88 13.10
N GLU A 42 -7.10 -7.71 12.55
CA GLU A 42 -7.68 -6.47 13.06
C GLU A 42 -9.20 -6.51 12.90
N TRP A 43 -9.93 -5.90 13.84
CA TRP A 43 -11.38 -6.05 13.99
C TRP A 43 -12.20 -5.77 12.71
N TYR A 44 -11.68 -4.91 11.83
CA TYR A 44 -12.30 -4.55 10.55
C TYR A 44 -12.11 -5.59 9.44
N SER A 45 -11.21 -6.56 9.60
CA SER A 45 -10.89 -7.59 8.60
C SER A 45 -11.69 -8.90 8.81
N THR A 46 -12.65 -8.88 9.74
CA THR A 46 -13.53 -10.01 10.00
C THR A 46 -14.42 -10.34 8.79
N PRO A 47 -14.83 -11.61 8.59
CA PRO A 47 -15.71 -12.00 7.48
C PRO A 47 -17.02 -11.19 7.43
N ALA A 48 -17.56 -10.84 8.60
CA ALA A 48 -18.75 -10.00 8.72
C ALA A 48 -18.53 -8.59 8.16
N MET A 49 -17.43 -7.93 8.53
CA MET A 49 -17.10 -6.58 8.01
C MET A 49 -16.78 -6.61 6.51
N LYS A 50 -16.10 -7.65 6.03
CA LYS A 50 -15.88 -7.89 4.59
C LYS A 50 -17.20 -8.04 3.84
N ALA A 51 -18.13 -8.85 4.37
CA ALA A 51 -19.44 -9.06 3.75
C ALA A 51 -20.26 -7.77 3.71
N ILE A 52 -20.25 -6.98 4.79
CA ILE A 52 -20.91 -5.67 4.83
C ILE A 52 -20.32 -4.74 3.76
N HIS A 53 -18.99 -4.64 3.66
CA HIS A 53 -18.35 -3.82 2.63
C HIS A 53 -18.69 -4.30 1.21
N ASN A 54 -18.60 -5.60 0.94
CA ASN A 54 -18.86 -6.15 -0.39
C ASN A 54 -20.33 -5.95 -0.83
N ILE A 55 -21.29 -5.99 0.09
CA ILE A 55 -22.72 -5.81 -0.21
C ILE A 55 -23.10 -4.33 -0.30
N THR A 56 -22.55 -3.49 0.59
CA THR A 56 -23.06 -2.13 0.79
C THR A 56 -22.13 -1.04 0.26
N GLY A 57 -20.87 -1.37 -0.03
CA GLY A 57 -19.79 -0.39 -0.22
C GLY A 57 -19.47 0.44 1.03
N ARG A 58 -20.05 0.10 2.19
CA ARG A 58 -19.88 0.80 3.46
C ARG A 58 -19.06 -0.06 4.42
N GLY A 59 -18.21 0.58 5.22
CA GLY A 59 -17.27 -0.10 6.11
C GLY A 59 -15.82 0.18 5.72
N TYR A 60 -14.88 -0.47 6.40
CA TYR A 60 -13.46 -0.36 6.08
C TYR A 60 -13.03 -1.51 5.16
N PHE A 61 -12.46 -1.15 4.01
CA PHE A 61 -11.73 -2.06 3.14
C PHE A 61 -10.37 -1.44 2.90
N PRO A 62 -9.26 -2.20 3.09
CA PRO A 62 -7.94 -1.65 2.91
C PRO A 62 -7.82 -1.08 1.50
N ARG A 63 -7.19 0.09 1.39
CA ARG A 63 -6.84 0.73 0.12
C ARG A 63 -5.35 0.61 -0.19
N GLY A 64 -4.59 0.09 0.78
CA GLY A 64 -3.20 -0.31 0.66
C GLY A 64 -2.97 -1.61 1.44
N ILE A 65 -1.97 -2.36 1.01
CA ILE A 65 -1.43 -3.53 1.72
C ILE A 65 0.08 -3.46 1.60
N THR A 66 0.76 -3.66 2.74
CA THR A 66 2.20 -3.84 2.78
C THR A 66 2.54 -5.32 2.93
N LEU A 67 3.34 -5.84 2.00
CA LEU A 67 3.84 -7.21 1.96
C LEU A 67 5.33 -7.22 2.29
N GLU A 68 5.68 -7.73 3.47
CA GLU A 68 7.08 -7.85 3.91
C GLU A 68 7.68 -9.20 3.49
N ASN A 69 8.97 -9.22 3.15
CA ASN A 69 9.67 -10.47 2.84
C ASN A 69 11.03 -10.62 3.55
N GLY A 70 11.20 -10.02 4.73
CA GLY A 70 12.42 -10.12 5.55
C GLY A 70 13.62 -9.33 5.02
N GLU A 71 13.72 -9.12 3.71
CA GLU A 71 14.76 -8.32 3.05
C GLU A 71 14.26 -6.97 2.55
N GLY A 72 12.93 -6.76 2.53
CA GLY A 72 12.29 -5.54 2.07
C GLY A 72 10.77 -5.59 2.23
N ALA A 73 10.09 -4.64 1.60
CA ALA A 73 8.64 -4.61 1.57
C ALA A 73 8.10 -4.07 0.24
N LEU A 74 7.00 -4.67 -0.19
CA LEU A 74 6.21 -4.23 -1.33
C LEU A 74 4.91 -3.62 -0.80
N ILE A 75 4.72 -2.32 -1.06
CA ILE A 75 3.48 -1.61 -0.79
C ILE A 75 2.62 -1.67 -2.04
N VAL A 76 1.39 -2.15 -1.92
CA VAL A 76 0.44 -2.28 -3.03
C VAL A 76 -0.79 -1.43 -2.72
N ILE A 77 -1.18 -0.57 -3.65
CA ILE A 77 -2.25 0.43 -3.48
C ILE A 77 -3.37 0.20 -4.50
N ASP A 78 -4.62 0.41 -4.08
CA ASP A 78 -5.75 0.56 -5.02
C ASP A 78 -5.48 1.76 -5.93
N GLY A 79 -5.40 1.54 -7.25
CA GLY A 79 -5.02 2.57 -8.23
C GLY A 79 -5.90 3.83 -8.16
N THR A 80 -7.15 3.71 -7.68
CA THR A 80 -8.04 4.86 -7.46
C THR A 80 -7.57 5.80 -6.33
N HIS A 81 -6.65 5.33 -5.47
CA HIS A 81 -6.08 6.05 -4.33
C HIS A 81 -4.56 6.27 -4.48
N ALA A 82 -4.00 6.07 -5.67
CA ALA A 82 -2.56 6.17 -5.91
C ALA A 82 -1.97 7.58 -5.62
N ASN A 83 -2.82 8.61 -5.56
CA ASN A 83 -2.45 9.99 -5.22
C ASN A 83 -2.78 10.37 -3.76
N ASP A 84 -3.20 9.43 -2.92
CA ASP A 84 -3.41 9.69 -1.49
C ASP A 84 -2.07 9.59 -0.72
N GLU A 85 -1.41 10.73 -0.53
CA GLU A 85 -0.12 10.81 0.18
C GLU A 85 -0.22 10.30 1.63
N LYS A 86 -1.38 10.46 2.29
CA LYS A 86 -1.56 9.97 3.67
C LYS A 86 -1.67 8.45 3.70
N LEU A 87 -2.37 7.86 2.73
CA LEU A 87 -2.41 6.40 2.56
C LEU A 87 -1.03 5.84 2.26
N LEU A 88 -0.29 6.45 1.34
CA LEU A 88 1.07 6.00 1.02
C LEU A 88 2.03 6.11 2.20
N ALA A 89 1.95 7.19 2.98
CA ALA A 89 2.74 7.35 4.20
C ALA A 89 2.36 6.32 5.28
N HIS A 90 1.09 5.96 5.37
CA HIS A 90 0.59 4.91 6.27
C HIS A 90 1.16 3.53 5.91
N GLU A 91 1.06 3.12 4.64
CA GLU A 91 1.64 1.85 4.19
C GLU A 91 3.17 1.85 4.29
N TYR A 92 3.81 3.00 4.00
CA TYR A 92 5.24 3.16 4.28
C TYR A 92 5.56 2.96 5.76
N GLY A 93 4.69 3.40 6.67
CA GLY A 93 4.80 3.13 8.11
C GLY A 93 4.83 1.64 8.41
N HIS A 94 3.93 0.84 7.83
CA HIS A 94 3.96 -0.61 7.93
C HIS A 94 5.29 -1.18 7.42
N ALA A 95 5.74 -0.73 6.24
CA ALA A 95 6.98 -1.22 5.61
C ALA A 95 8.25 -0.99 6.45
N ILE A 96 8.19 -0.11 7.44
CA ILE A 96 9.31 0.18 8.36
C ILE A 96 8.99 -0.23 9.82
N GLY A 97 7.96 -1.05 10.03
CA GLY A 97 7.67 -1.71 11.30
C GLY A 97 6.65 -1.02 12.22
N TYR A 98 5.88 -0.03 11.74
CA TYR A 98 4.79 0.55 12.53
C TYR A 98 3.53 -0.31 12.41
N GLY A 99 2.91 -0.62 13.54
CA GLY A 99 1.56 -1.18 13.61
C GLY A 99 0.49 -0.09 13.60
N HIS A 100 -0.76 -0.53 13.49
CA HIS A 100 -1.91 0.38 13.58
C HIS A 100 -2.06 1.02 14.96
N THR A 101 -2.58 2.24 14.96
CA THR A 101 -2.94 2.99 16.18
C THR A 101 -4.44 3.10 16.35
N ASN A 102 -4.90 3.24 17.60
CA ASN A 102 -6.31 3.50 17.94
C ASN A 102 -6.64 5.00 18.10
N TYR A 103 -5.65 5.87 17.94
CA TYR A 103 -5.76 7.33 18.05
C TYR A 103 -5.65 7.97 16.65
N PRO A 104 -6.02 9.24 16.45
CA PRO A 104 -6.15 9.81 15.12
C PRO A 104 -4.81 10.18 14.44
N THR A 105 -3.88 9.23 14.31
CA THR A 105 -2.57 9.42 13.68
C THR A 105 -2.51 8.85 12.24
N THR A 106 -1.43 9.11 11.50
CA THR A 106 -1.20 8.54 10.15
C THR A 106 -1.33 7.01 10.16
N MET A 107 -0.92 6.35 11.25
CA MET A 107 -1.06 4.90 11.43
C MET A 107 -2.46 4.44 11.86
N ASN A 108 -3.48 5.29 11.86
CA ASN A 108 -4.84 4.81 12.10
C ASN A 108 -5.32 4.01 10.88
N PRO A 109 -5.90 2.80 11.05
CA PRO A 109 -6.40 2.02 9.93
C PRO A 109 -7.51 2.77 9.20
N VAL A 110 -8.37 3.52 9.90
CA VAL A 110 -9.52 4.20 9.30
C VAL A 110 -9.10 5.54 8.68
N THR A 111 -9.28 5.70 7.37
CA THR A 111 -8.84 6.89 6.61
C THR A 111 -9.28 8.22 7.21
N ASN A 112 -10.54 8.33 7.67
CA ASN A 112 -11.08 9.57 8.25
C ASN A 112 -10.52 9.88 9.65
N MET A 113 -9.79 8.95 10.26
CA MET A 113 -9.09 9.14 11.53
C MET A 113 -7.61 9.50 11.34
N ARG A 114 -7.07 9.55 10.11
CA ARG A 114 -5.67 9.94 9.83
C ARG A 114 -5.49 11.47 9.84
N LEU A 115 -5.64 12.07 11.03
CA LEU A 115 -5.68 13.52 11.20
C LEU A 115 -4.31 14.14 11.47
N TYR A 116 -3.44 13.45 12.21
CA TYR A 116 -2.14 13.96 12.64
C TYR A 116 -0.99 13.03 12.23
N ASP A 117 0.17 13.59 11.90
CA ASP A 117 1.37 12.81 11.57
C ASP A 117 2.33 12.75 12.77
N ALA A 118 1.90 12.09 13.85
CA ALA A 118 2.64 12.04 15.11
C ALA A 118 4.00 11.35 14.97
N GLU A 119 4.09 10.37 14.06
CA GLU A 119 5.26 9.55 13.79
C GLU A 119 6.18 10.17 12.72
N GLY A 120 5.80 11.32 12.15
CA GLY A 120 6.55 12.00 11.09
C GLY A 120 6.70 11.16 9.81
N LEU A 121 5.70 10.34 9.49
CA LEU A 121 5.74 9.40 8.37
C LEU A 121 5.62 10.12 7.02
N ILE A 122 4.86 11.20 6.93
CA ILE A 122 4.70 11.95 5.68
C ILE A 122 6.05 12.55 5.22
N PRO A 123 6.80 13.32 6.03
CA PRO A 123 8.10 13.83 5.60
C PRO A 123 9.14 12.73 5.36
N ARG A 124 9.07 11.60 6.09
CA ARG A 124 9.95 10.44 5.86
C ARG A 124 9.64 9.75 4.53
N PHE A 125 8.37 9.53 4.22
CA PHE A 125 7.91 9.03 2.92
C PHE A 125 8.39 9.93 1.79
N ARG A 126 8.23 11.25 1.92
CA ARG A 126 8.71 12.23 0.93
C ARG A 126 10.23 12.18 0.72
N LYS A 127 10.99 11.93 1.78
CA LYS A 127 12.46 11.77 1.68
C LYS A 127 12.83 10.46 1.01
N GLN A 128 12.09 9.39 1.27
CA GLN A 128 12.35 8.06 0.72
C GLN A 128 11.96 7.96 -0.77
N PHE A 129 10.83 8.56 -1.15
CA PHE A 129 10.26 8.54 -2.51
C PHE A 129 10.04 9.97 -3.04
N PRO A 130 11.12 10.76 -3.25
CA PRO A 130 11.01 12.19 -3.55
C PRO A 130 10.26 12.48 -4.84
N GLU A 131 10.52 11.72 -5.90
CA GLU A 131 9.87 11.91 -7.22
C GLU A 131 8.39 11.53 -7.18
N LEU A 132 8.06 10.39 -6.57
CA LEU A 132 6.66 9.96 -6.43
C LEU A 132 5.88 10.97 -5.57
N ALA A 133 6.43 11.37 -4.42
CA ALA A 133 5.79 12.35 -3.54
C ALA A 133 5.61 13.71 -4.21
N LYS A 134 6.55 14.12 -5.07
CA LYS A 134 6.41 15.33 -5.88
C LYS A 134 5.29 15.18 -6.90
N SER A 135 5.24 14.07 -7.64
CA SER A 135 4.20 13.81 -8.64
C SER A 135 2.79 13.84 -8.04
N ILE A 136 2.62 13.22 -6.86
CA ILE A 136 1.36 13.19 -6.12
C ILE A 136 0.91 14.61 -5.77
N ARG A 137 1.78 15.42 -5.17
CA ARG A 137 1.44 16.80 -4.78
C ARG A 137 1.15 17.72 -5.97
N GLU A 138 1.76 17.43 -7.12
CA GLU A 138 1.50 18.16 -8.36
C GLU A 138 0.25 17.65 -9.10
N ASN A 139 -0.45 16.64 -8.56
CA ASN A 139 -1.57 15.93 -9.21
C ASN A 139 -1.24 15.50 -10.65
N LYS A 140 0.04 15.19 -10.91
CA LYS A 140 0.47 14.71 -12.21
C LYS A 140 0.14 13.23 -12.33
N PRO A 141 -0.20 12.75 -13.54
CA PRO A 141 -0.22 11.31 -13.80
C PRO A 141 1.09 10.72 -13.33
N ILE A 142 1.03 9.69 -12.50
CA ILE A 142 2.20 9.03 -11.93
C ILE A 142 3.06 8.54 -13.09
N GLN A 143 4.27 9.11 -13.19
CA GLN A 143 5.20 8.77 -14.25
C GLN A 143 5.97 7.52 -13.85
N ILE A 144 5.83 6.50 -14.68
CA ILE A 144 6.54 5.22 -14.53
C ILE A 144 8.03 5.49 -14.72
N PRO A 145 8.91 5.18 -13.76
CA PRO A 145 10.33 5.11 -14.06
C PRO A 145 10.51 4.01 -15.11
N THR A 146 10.82 4.41 -16.36
CA THR A 146 11.05 3.51 -17.50
C THR A 146 12.32 2.64 -17.29
N VAL A 147 13.11 2.97 -16.28
CA VAL A 147 14.32 2.27 -15.89
C VAL A 147 13.92 1.22 -14.84
N PHE A 148 14.29 -0.05 -15.05
CA PHE A 148 14.03 -1.25 -14.21
C PHE A 148 12.99 -2.27 -14.70
N LEU A 149 12.58 -2.22 -15.98
CA LEU A 149 12.04 -3.43 -16.63
C LEU A 149 13.13 -4.45 -17.02
N THR A 150 14.41 -4.14 -16.83
CA THR A 150 15.54 -5.03 -17.13
C THR A 150 16.49 -5.16 -15.93
N GLY A 151 16.43 -6.31 -15.24
CA GLY A 151 17.62 -6.89 -14.61
C GLY A 151 17.67 -6.98 -13.08
N ALA A 152 17.10 -6.04 -12.31
CA ALA A 152 17.29 -6.03 -10.85
C ALA A 152 16.14 -6.68 -10.05
N LEU A 153 14.89 -6.54 -10.47
CA LEU A 153 13.73 -7.09 -9.72
C LEU A 153 13.57 -8.62 -9.87
N LEU A 154 14.13 -9.22 -10.92
CA LEU A 154 14.06 -10.66 -11.18
C LEU A 154 14.94 -11.49 -10.23
N PHE A 155 15.97 -10.93 -9.60
CA PHE A 155 16.88 -11.71 -8.75
C PHE A 155 16.49 -11.74 -7.26
N PHE A 156 15.71 -10.79 -6.76
CA PHE A 156 15.39 -10.71 -5.33
C PHE A 156 14.18 -11.53 -4.88
N PHE A 157 13.35 -12.02 -5.81
CA PHE A 157 12.13 -12.79 -5.48
C PHE A 157 12.13 -14.22 -6.07
N LEU A 158 13.20 -14.65 -6.75
CA LEU A 158 13.36 -16.01 -7.27
C LEU A 158 14.26 -16.92 -6.40
N ARG A 159 14.63 -16.47 -5.19
CA ARG A 159 15.26 -17.33 -4.16
C ARG A 159 14.32 -17.48 -2.97
N GLY A 160 13.32 -18.33 -3.15
CA GLY A 160 12.42 -18.87 -2.14
C GLY A 160 11.82 -20.15 -2.67
#